data_AF-A0A661QDC1-F1
#
_entry.id   AF-A0A661QDC1-F1
#
_cell.length_a   1.000
_cell.length_b   1.000
_cell.length_c   1.000
_cell.angle_alpha   90.00
_cell.angle_beta   90.00
_cell.angle_gamma   90.00
#
_symmetry.space_group_name_H-M   'P 1'
#
loop_
_entity.id
_entity.type
_entity.pdbx_description
1 polymer ?
#
loop_
_entity_poly.entity_id
_entity_poly.type
_entity_poly.pdbx_seq_one_letter_code
_entity_poly.pdbx_strand_id
1 'polypeptide(L)' 'MPHFIIDCSEGILKFHSKDEIIEQVHISAVSTELFNKIDVKVRVNVFEIYSTGDKKED' A
#
# COMPACT_ATOMS: atom_id res chain seq x y z
N MET A 1 10.03 13.85 -5.06
CA MET A 1 9.06 13.00 -5.76
C MET A 1 9.25 11.54 -5.34
N PRO A 2 8.75 11.15 -4.15
CA PRO A 2 8.73 9.75 -3.76
C PRO A 2 7.57 9.02 -4.44
N HIS A 3 7.83 7.78 -4.86
CA HIS A 3 6.83 6.85 -5.37
C HIS A 3 6.71 5.70 -4.39
N PHE A 4 5.56 5.58 -3.74
CA PHE A 4 5.24 4.47 -2.86
C PHE A 4 4.52 3.39 -3.66
N ILE A 5 5.11 2.19 -3.66
CA ILE A 5 4.55 1.00 -4.32
C ILE A 5 4.33 -0.02 -3.24
N ILE A 6 3.09 -0.46 -3.10
CA ILE A 6 2.68 -1.43 -2.10
C ILE A 6 2.23 -2.67 -2.86
N ASP A 7 2.87 -3.80 -2.57
CA ASP A 7 2.42 -5.10 -3.06
C ASP A 7 1.81 -5.86 -1.88
N CYS A 8 0.57 -6.34 -2.03
CA CYS A 8 -0.10 -7.11 -0.99
C CYS A 8 -0.94 -8.25 -1.56
N SER A 9 -1.26 -9.24 -0.71
CA SER A 9 -2.18 -10.30 -1.09
C SER A 9 -3.61 -9.80 -1.22
N GLU A 10 -4.40 -10.46 -2.07
CA GLU A 10 -5.82 -10.12 -2.20
C GLU A 10 -6.60 -10.24 -0.88
N GLY A 11 -6.20 -11.15 0.01
CA GLY A 11 -6.79 -11.31 1.34
C GLY A 11 -6.81 -10.00 2.16
N ILE A 12 -5.82 -9.11 1.98
CA ILE A 12 -5.77 -7.81 2.66
C ILE A 12 -6.95 -6.91 2.27
N LEU A 13 -7.45 -7.05 1.04
CA LEU A 13 -8.57 -6.24 0.56
C LEU A 13 -9.91 -6.54 1.26
N LYS A 14 -9.98 -7.65 2.02
CA LYS A 14 -11.13 -7.97 2.89
C LYS A 14 -11.22 -7.04 4.11
N PHE A 15 -10.10 -6.44 4.51
CA PHE A 15 -10.00 -5.59 5.71
C PHE A 15 -9.82 -4.12 5.36
N HIS A 16 -9.04 -3.81 4.32
CA HIS A 16 -8.76 -2.45 3.90
C HIS A 16 -8.91 -2.30 2.39
N SER A 17 -9.65 -1.28 1.95
CA SER A 17 -9.78 -1.01 0.52
C SER A 17 -8.46 -0.46 -0.06
N LYS A 18 -8.28 -0.59 -1.39
CA LYS A 18 -7.13 0.02 -2.08
C LYS A 18 -7.05 1.53 -1.84
N ASP A 19 -8.20 2.20 -1.87
CA ASP A 19 -8.28 3.66 -1.70
C ASP A 19 -7.86 4.07 -0.29
N GLU A 20 -8.32 3.32 0.73
CA GLU A 20 -7.93 3.54 2.13
C GLU A 20 -6.41 3.37 2.32
N ILE A 21 -5.83 2.30 1.76
CA ILE A 21 -4.37 2.07 1.82
C ILE A 21 -3.60 3.22 1.15
N ILE A 22 -4.06 3.63 -0.04
CA ILE A 22 -3.45 4.74 -0.80
C ILE A 22 -3.52 6.04 -0.01
N GLU A 23 -4.67 6.36 0.56
CA GLU A 23 -4.90 7.57 1.34
C GLU A 23 -4.06 7.58 2.61
N GLN A 24 -4.03 6.49 3.37
CA GLN A 24 -3.26 6.41 4.62
C GLN A 24 -1.76 6.57 4.39
N VAL A 25 -1.21 5.94 3.34
CA VAL A 25 0.21 6.10 2.99
C VAL A 25 0.49 7.53 2.52
N HIS A 26 -0.41 8.12 1.73
CA HIS A 26 -0.24 9.50 1.26
C HIS A 26 -0.24 10.50 2.42
N ILE A 27 -1.23 10.42 3.32
CA ILE A 27 -1.33 11.27 4.51
C ILE A 27 -0.10 11.09 5.40
N SER A 28 0.32 9.85 5.64
CA SER A 28 1.49 9.54 6.47
C SER A 28 2.78 10.07 5.86
N ALA A 29 2.94 10.00 4.53
CA ALA A 29 4.11 10.57 3.85
C ALA A 29 4.12 12.11 3.95
N VAL A 30 2.96 12.74 3.76
CA VAL A 30 2.83 14.20 3.83
C VAL A 30 3.04 14.73 5.26
N SER A 31 2.62 13.98 6.29
CA SER A 31 2.78 14.37 7.69
C SER A 31 4.23 14.38 8.17
N THR A 32 5.15 13.76 7.43
CA THR A 32 6.59 13.85 7.71
C THR A 32 7.18 15.23 7.43
N GLU A 33 6.47 16.09 6.70
CA GLU A 33 6.95 17.39 6.20
C GLU A 33 8.21 17.31 5.29
N LEU A 34 8.62 16.10 4.90
CA LEU A 34 9.76 15.88 4.00
C LEU A 34 9.39 16.01 2.52
N PHE A 35 8.09 15.93 2.19
CA PHE A 35 7.60 15.87 0.81
C PHE A 35 6.43 16.81 0.58
N ASN A 36 6.38 17.44 -0.59
CA ASN A 36 5.19 18.19 -1.01
C ASN A 36 4.03 17.23 -1.31
N LYS A 37 2.82 17.61 -0.90
CA LYS A 37 1.59 16.86 -1.12
C LYS A 37 1.37 16.44 -2.58
N ILE A 38 1.70 17.31 -3.52
CA ILE A 38 1.52 17.09 -4.97
C ILE A 38 2.54 16.10 -5.57
N ASP A 39 3.68 15.90 -4.87
CA ASP A 39 4.79 15.10 -5.36
C ASP A 39 4.73 13.64 -4.88
N VAL A 40 3.86 13.35 -3.91
CA VAL A 40 3.67 12.01 -3.34
C VAL A 40 2.72 11.21 -4.22
N LYS A 41 3.23 10.14 -4.81
CA LYS A 41 2.44 9.18 -5.60
C LYS A 41 2.42 7.83 -4.90
N VAL A 42 1.23 7.27 -4.73
CA VAL A 42 1.03 5.97 -4.08
C VAL A 42 0.25 5.07 -5.02
N ARG A 43 0.67 3.81 -5.14
CA ARG A 43 -0.08 2.76 -5.83
C ARG A 43 -0.05 1.46 -5.04
N VAL A 44 -1.10 0.66 -5.20
CA VAL A 44 -1.22 -0.67 -4.62
C VAL A 44 -1.37 -1.68 -5.75
N ASN A 45 -0.47 -2.66 -5.84
CA ASN A 45 -0.67 -3.84 -6.67
C ASN A 45 -1.02 -5.02 -5.78
N VAL A 46 -1.97 -5.81 -6.25
CA VAL A 46 -2.48 -6.96 -5.50
C VAL A 46 -2.08 -8.22 -6.24
N PHE A 47 -1.62 -9.20 -5.48
CA PHE A 47 -1.28 -10.53 -5.98
C PHE A 47 -2.18 -11.60 -5.37
N GLU A 48 -2.51 -12.59 -6.19
CA GLU A 48 -3.31 -13.75 -5.77
C GLU A 48 -2.42 -14.93 -5.38
N ILE A 49 -1.24 -15.05 -5.99
CA ILE A 49 -0.33 -16.18 -5.81
C ILE A 49 0.88 -15.74 -4.99
N TYR A 50 1.00 -16.30 -3.79
CA TYR A 50 2.10 -16.05 -2.88
C TYR A 50 2.27 -17.22 -1.89
N SER A 51 3.29 -17.12 -1.04
CA SER A 51 3.55 -18.05 0.07
C SER A 51 4.09 -17.24 1.25
N THR A 52 3.62 -17.53 2.46
CA THR A 52 4.04 -16.84 3.69
C THR A 52 4.49 -17.90 4.70
N GLY A 53 5.80 -18.03 4.93
CA GLY A 53 6.36 -18.93 5.93
C GLY A 53 5.89 -20.39 5.78
N ASP A 54 6.40 -21.09 4.77
CA ASP A 54 6.10 -22.51 4.45
C ASP A 54 4.61 -22.90 4.31
N LYS A 55 3.70 -21.93 4.41
CA LYS A 55 2.27 -22.12 4.26
C LYS A 55 1.69 -21.12 3.26
N LYS A 56 0.75 -21.60 2.46
CA LYS A 56 -0.21 -20.74 1.78
C LYS A 56 -1.33 -20.45 2.77
N GLU A 57 -1.18 -19.43 3.60
CA GLU A 57 -2.27 -18.89 4.41
C GLU A 57 -2.76 -17.58 3.77
N ASP A 58 -4.08 -17.49 3.61
CA ASP A 58 -4.87 -16.29 3.24
C ASP A 58 -5.52 -15.69 4.49
#